data_AF-A0A534JK86-F1
#
_entry.id   AF-A0A534JK86-F1
#
_cell.length_a   1.000
_cell.length_b   1.000
_cell.length_c   1.000
_cell.angle_alpha   90.00
_cell.angle_beta   90.00
_cell.angle_gamma   90.00
#
_symmetry.space_group_name_H-M   'P 1'
#
loop_
_entity.id
_entity.type
_entity.pdbx_description
1 polymer ?
#
loop_
_entity_poly.entity_id
_entity_poly.type
_entity_poly.pdbx_seq_one_letter_code
_entity_poly.pdbx_strand_id
1 'polypeptide(L)'
;MTAQIEGIEWVVILIIIAVLLLFGPSKLPELARGVGRALGEFRRGKMEIEREISTELSQMDTRDMRMRVEKAASALGVSASGRSEMELKLDIARAVDRARDEQVVSAAQAMGVYNSGSDVIRLKEQIIKALNV
;
A
#
# COMPACT_ATOMS: atom_id res chain seq x y z
N MET A 1 53.37 24.21 -15.68
CA MET A 1 52.14 23.58 -15.19
C MET A 1 52.36 22.07 -15.19
N THR A 2 53.10 21.54 -14.21
CA THR A 2 53.19 20.11 -13.96
C THR A 2 52.80 19.95 -12.51
N ALA A 3 51.60 19.44 -12.27
CA ALA A 3 51.03 19.32 -10.94
C ALA A 3 51.98 18.53 -10.04
N GLN A 4 52.28 19.09 -8.87
CA GLN A 4 52.86 18.35 -7.75
C GLN A 4 51.85 17.28 -7.33
N ILE A 5 52.01 16.08 -7.87
CA ILE A 5 51.28 14.89 -7.44
C ILE A 5 52.06 14.31 -6.26
N GLU A 6 51.66 14.67 -5.05
CA GLU A 6 52.27 14.17 -3.82
C GLU A 6 51.77 12.74 -3.51
N GLY A 7 52.42 11.74 -4.11
CA GLY A 7 52.52 10.35 -3.64
C GLY A 7 51.27 9.45 -3.68
N ILE A 8 50.09 9.95 -3.35
CA ILE A 8 48.87 9.12 -3.15
C ILE A 8 48.40 8.50 -4.47
N GLU A 9 48.48 9.23 -5.58
CA GLU A 9 48.08 8.71 -6.90
C GLU A 9 48.92 7.50 -7.32
N TRP A 10 50.23 7.53 -7.07
CA TRP A 10 51.13 6.41 -7.33
C TRP A 10 50.81 5.19 -6.48
N VAL A 11 50.42 5.41 -5.22
CA VAL A 11 50.00 4.33 -4.31
C VAL A 11 48.73 3.66 -4.84
N VAL A 12 47.74 4.43 -5.28
CA VAL A 12 46.50 3.89 -5.86
C VAL A 12 46.80 3.06 -7.12
N ILE A 13 47.66 3.56 -8.01
CA ILE A 13 48.07 2.84 -9.23
C ILE A 13 48.77 1.52 -8.87
N LEU A 14 49.70 1.53 -7.92
CA LEU A 14 50.40 0.32 -7.47
C LEU A 14 49.44 -0.71 -6.88
N ILE A 15 48.44 -0.28 -6.10
CA ILE A 15 47.41 -1.17 -5.56
C ILE A 15 46.59 -1.81 -6.69
N ILE A 16 46.15 -1.02 -7.67
CA ILE A 16 45.39 -1.53 -8.82
C ILE A 16 46.23 -2.56 -9.57
N ILE A 17 47.50 -2.26 -9.88
CA ILE A 17 48.39 -3.18 -10.58
C ILE A 17 48.61 -4.46 -9.76
N ALA A 18 48.83 -4.36 -8.45
CA ALA A 18 48.99 -5.53 -7.58
C ALA A 18 47.75 -6.43 -7.60
N VAL A 19 46.55 -5.85 -7.48
CA VAL A 19 45.28 -6.58 -7.59
C VAL A 19 45.14 -7.23 -8.98
N LEU A 20 45.49 -6.51 -10.04
CA LEU A 20 45.45 -7.02 -11.41
C LEU A 20 46.44 -8.15 -11.66
N LEU A 21 47.60 -8.17 -11.00
CA LEU A 21 48.57 -9.27 -11.11
C LEU A 21 48.12 -10.51 -10.34
N LEU A 22 47.53 -10.33 -9.16
CA LEU A 22 47.05 -11.44 -8.33
C LEU A 22 45.81 -12.12 -8.93
N PHE A 23 44.86 -11.33 -9.41
CA PHE A 23 43.57 -11.83 -9.88
C PHE A 23 43.45 -11.87 -11.41
N GLY A 24 44.23 -11.06 -12.13
CA GLY A 24 44.13 -10.90 -13.57
C GLY A 24 43.15 -9.79 -13.98
N PRO A 25 43.41 -9.06 -15.09
CA PRO A 25 42.55 -7.97 -15.58
C PRO A 25 41.16 -8.41 -16.00
N SER A 26 40.98 -9.69 -16.33
CA SER A 26 39.69 -10.25 -16.70
C SER A 26 38.74 -10.47 -15.51
N LYS A 27 39.23 -10.50 -14.26
CA LYS A 27 38.39 -10.79 -13.08
C LYS A 27 37.55 -9.61 -12.63
N LEU A 28 38.04 -8.38 -12.74
CA LEU A 28 37.24 -7.19 -12.44
C LEU A 28 35.96 -7.10 -13.29
N PRO A 29 35.99 -7.21 -14.63
CA PRO A 29 34.77 -7.18 -15.44
C PRO A 29 33.87 -8.41 -15.21
N GLU A 30 34.45 -9.58 -14.91
CA GLU A 30 33.68 -10.78 -14.58
C GLU A 30 32.87 -10.62 -13.28
N LEU A 31 33.50 -10.09 -12.23
CA LEU A 31 32.86 -9.77 -10.95
C LEU A 31 31.80 -8.68 -11.12
N ALA A 32 32.11 -7.60 -11.85
CA ALA A 32 31.15 -6.53 -12.13
C ALA A 32 29.89 -7.05 -12.84
N ARG A 33 30.04 -7.98 -13.79
CA ARG A 33 28.90 -8.64 -14.46
C ARG A 33 28.11 -9.52 -13.50
N GLY A 34 28.76 -10.27 -12.62
CA GLY A 34 28.11 -11.08 -11.59
C GLY A 34 27.28 -10.25 -10.61
N VAL A 35 27.89 -9.20 -10.04
CA VAL A 35 27.23 -8.25 -9.14
C VAL A 35 26.10 -7.52 -9.84
N GLY A 36 26.30 -7.07 -11.08
CA GLY A 36 25.27 -6.40 -11.87
C GLY A 36 24.04 -7.28 -12.12
N ARG A 37 24.25 -8.57 -12.42
CA ARG A 37 23.16 -9.55 -12.55
C ARG A 37 22.44 -9.76 -11.22
N ALA A 38 23.19 -10.00 -10.14
CA ALA A 38 22.61 -10.20 -8.80
C ALA A 38 21.78 -9.00 -8.34
N LEU A 39 22.29 -7.78 -8.52
CA LEU A 39 21.56 -6.56 -8.19
C LEU A 39 20.33 -6.36 -9.09
N GLY A 40 20.41 -6.76 -10.35
CA GLY A 40 19.29 -6.75 -11.29
C GLY A 40 18.15 -7.67 -10.85
N GLU A 41 18.47 -8.94 -10.54
CA GLU A 41 17.49 -9.90 -10.04
C GLU A 41 16.93 -9.49 -8.67
N PHE A 42 17.77 -8.97 -7.77
CA PHE A 42 17.31 -8.46 -6.48
C PHE A 42 16.30 -7.31 -6.63
N ARG A 43 16.56 -6.35 -7.54
CA ARG A 43 15.62 -5.26 -7.82
C ARG A 43 14.31 -5.78 -8.40
N ARG A 44 14.36 -6.77 -9.29
CA ARG A 44 13.15 -7.41 -9.84
C ARG A 44 12.33 -8.11 -8.76
N GLY A 45 12.97 -8.94 -7.95
CA GLY A 45 12.32 -9.62 -6.82
C GLY A 45 11.70 -8.63 -5.83
N LYS A 46 12.39 -7.52 -5.52
CA LYS A 46 11.84 -6.46 -4.68
C LYS A 46 10.55 -5.86 -5.27
N MET A 47 10.54 -5.54 -6.57
CA MET A 47 9.36 -4.97 -7.23
C MET A 47 8.19 -5.95 -7.29
N GLU A 48 8.46 -7.25 -7.44
CA GLU A 48 7.43 -8.30 -7.40
C GLU A 48 6.77 -8.35 -6.01
N ILE A 49 7.58 -8.42 -4.96
CA ILE A 49 7.11 -8.42 -3.57
C ILE A 49 6.30 -7.16 -3.25
N GLU A 50 6.76 -5.97 -3.67
CA GLU A 50 6.00 -4.73 -3.47
C GLU A 50 4.64 -4.77 -4.16
N ARG A 51 4.54 -5.35 -5.37
CA ARG A 51 3.26 -5.51 -6.08
C ARG A 51 2.35 -6.52 -5.40
N GLU A 52 2.89 -7.66 -4.96
CA GLU A 52 2.13 -8.68 -4.23
C GLU A 52 1.55 -8.09 -2.94
N ILE A 53 2.37 -7.43 -2.11
CA ILE A 53 1.92 -6.76 -0.89
C ILE A 53 0.86 -5.70 -1.19
N SER A 54 1.08 -4.84 -2.19
CA SER A 54 0.09 -3.82 -2.56
C SER A 54 -1.23 -4.43 -3.01
N THR A 55 -1.18 -5.58 -3.70
CA THR A 55 -2.36 -6.29 -4.18
C THR A 55 -3.11 -6.94 -3.03
N GLU A 56 -2.40 -7.59 -2.10
CA GLU A 56 -2.98 -8.20 -0.91
C GLU A 56 -3.62 -7.14 0.00
N LEU A 57 -2.92 -6.04 0.27
CA LEU A 57 -3.46 -4.91 1.04
C LEU A 57 -4.73 -4.35 0.40
N SER A 58 -4.74 -4.14 -0.91
CA SER A 58 -5.92 -3.64 -1.62
C SER A 58 -7.11 -4.62 -1.53
N GLN A 59 -6.84 -5.93 -1.58
CA GLN A 59 -7.87 -6.96 -1.42
C GLN A 59 -8.39 -7.04 0.02
N MET A 60 -7.52 -6.90 1.01
CA MET A 60 -7.91 -6.83 2.43
C MET A 60 -8.80 -5.61 2.69
N ASP A 61 -8.39 -4.42 2.21
CA ASP A 61 -9.19 -3.19 2.32
C ASP A 61 -10.58 -3.35 1.68
N THR A 62 -10.64 -3.98 0.50
CA THR A 62 -11.92 -4.22 -0.19
C THR A 62 -12.82 -5.18 0.59
N ARG A 63 -12.26 -6.26 1.17
CA ARG A 63 -13.02 -7.22 1.99
C ARG A 63 -13.51 -6.59 3.28
N ASP A 64 -12.66 -5.83 3.96
CA ASP A 64 -13.00 -5.14 5.20
C ASP A 64 -14.08 -4.08 4.94
N MET A 65 -13.95 -3.31 3.86
CA MET A 65 -14.97 -2.35 3.45
C MET A 65 -16.30 -3.02 3.17
N ARG A 66 -16.31 -4.14 2.42
CA ARG A 66 -17.53 -4.91 2.16
C ARG A 66 -18.17 -5.44 3.45
N MET A 67 -17.37 -5.97 4.37
CA MET A 67 -17.86 -6.45 5.67
C MET A 67 -18.48 -5.30 6.49
N ARG A 68 -17.86 -4.13 6.48
CA ARG A 68 -18.37 -2.92 7.16
C ARG A 68 -19.71 -2.46 6.57
N VAL A 69 -19.83 -2.46 5.25
CA VAL A 69 -21.07 -2.13 4.52
C VAL A 69 -22.17 -3.15 4.85
N GLU A 70 -21.87 -4.45 4.88
CA GLU A 70 -22.82 -5.50 5.25
C GLU A 70 -23.29 -5.40 6.71
N LYS A 71 -22.39 -5.06 7.64
CA LYS A 71 -22.74 -4.81 9.05
C LYS A 71 -23.61 -3.56 9.20
N ALA A 72 -23.32 -2.49 8.45
CA ALA A 72 -24.14 -1.28 8.44
C ALA A 72 -25.53 -1.54 7.84
N ALA A 73 -25.62 -2.32 6.75
CA ALA A 73 -26.89 -2.78 6.18
C ALA A 73 -27.72 -3.51 7.24
N SER A 74 -27.10 -4.45 7.95
CA SER A 74 -27.75 -5.23 9.01
C SER A 74 -28.28 -4.34 10.15
N ALA A 75 -27.50 -3.33 10.58
CA ALA A 75 -27.92 -2.38 11.62
C ALA A 75 -29.12 -1.51 11.20
N LEU A 76 -29.26 -1.26 9.90
CA LEU A 76 -30.36 -0.47 9.32
C LEU A 76 -31.56 -1.34 8.88
N GLY A 77 -31.46 -2.66 9.01
CA GLY A 77 -32.50 -3.60 8.55
C GLY A 77 -32.54 -3.78 7.02
N VAL A 78 -31.45 -3.45 6.32
CA VAL A 78 -31.30 -3.64 4.87
C VAL A 78 -30.75 -5.04 4.60
N SER A 79 -31.42 -5.82 3.75
CA SER A 79 -30.92 -7.14 3.34
C SER A 79 -29.75 -7.01 2.37
N ALA A 80 -28.62 -7.63 2.71
CA ALA A 80 -27.42 -7.67 1.88
C ALA A 80 -27.39 -8.85 0.89
N SER A 81 -28.25 -9.87 1.09
CA SER A 81 -28.20 -11.11 0.31
C SER A 81 -28.61 -10.90 -1.14
N GLY A 82 -27.74 -11.24 -2.09
CA GLY A 82 -28.04 -11.24 -3.52
C GLY A 82 -28.09 -9.87 -4.18
N ARG A 83 -27.63 -8.80 -3.51
CA ARG A 83 -27.58 -7.45 -4.06
C ARG A 83 -26.19 -7.10 -4.58
N SER A 84 -26.12 -6.28 -5.62
CA SER A 84 -24.86 -5.68 -6.04
C SER A 84 -24.36 -4.68 -5.00
N GLU A 85 -23.05 -4.42 -4.98
CA GLU A 85 -22.46 -3.45 -4.05
C GLU A 85 -23.06 -2.04 -4.21
N MET A 86 -23.34 -1.62 -5.45
CA MET A 86 -23.94 -0.33 -5.76
C MET A 86 -25.38 -0.23 -5.25
N GLU A 87 -26.19 -1.27 -5.47
CA GLU A 87 -27.56 -1.32 -4.94
C GLU A 87 -27.57 -1.31 -3.41
N LEU A 88 -26.66 -2.07 -2.78
CA LEU A 88 -26.55 -2.12 -1.34
C LEU A 88 -26.14 -0.76 -0.75
N LYS A 89 -25.14 -0.08 -1.34
CA LYS A 89 -24.73 1.27 -0.94
C LYS A 89 -25.87 2.28 -1.07
N LEU A 90 -26.62 2.25 -2.18
CA LEU A 90 -27.75 3.15 -2.42
C LEU A 90 -28.90 2.89 -1.45
N ASP A 91 -29.19 1.63 -1.14
CA ASP A 91 -30.24 1.25 -0.19
C ASP A 91 -29.86 1.60 1.24
N ILE A 92 -28.59 1.44 1.62
CA ILE A 92 -28.06 1.93 2.91
C ILE A 92 -28.21 3.44 2.98
N ALA A 93 -27.79 4.19 1.95
CA ALA A 93 -27.90 5.65 1.95
C ALA A 93 -29.36 6.12 2.16
N ARG A 94 -30.31 5.50 1.45
CA ARG A 94 -31.75 5.77 1.63
C ARG A 94 -32.27 5.36 3.00
N ALA A 95 -31.78 4.25 3.55
CA ALA A 95 -32.17 3.75 4.86
C ALA A 95 -31.64 4.65 5.99
N VAL A 96 -30.40 5.15 5.88
CA VAL A 96 -29.78 6.08 6.83
C VAL A 96 -30.60 7.34 7.02
N ASP A 97 -31.15 7.90 5.95
CA ASP A 97 -31.99 9.10 6.03
C ASP A 97 -33.24 8.88 6.88
N ARG A 98 -33.85 7.69 6.79
CA ARG A 98 -35.08 7.31 7.49
C ARG A 98 -34.85 6.58 8.81
N ALA A 99 -33.61 6.21 9.11
CA ALA A 99 -33.26 5.42 10.27
C ALA A 99 -33.37 6.24 11.56
N ARG A 100 -33.70 5.54 12.66
CA ARG A 100 -33.67 6.09 14.02
C ARG A 100 -32.23 6.39 14.43
N ASP A 101 -32.05 7.36 15.32
CA ASP A 101 -30.74 7.81 15.79
C ASP A 101 -29.85 6.65 16.27
N GLU A 102 -30.41 5.70 17.02
CA GLU A 102 -29.71 4.49 17.49
C GLU A 102 -29.18 3.62 16.34
N GLN A 103 -29.96 3.48 15.26
CA GLN A 103 -29.58 2.70 14.08
C GLN A 103 -28.50 3.41 13.27
N VAL A 104 -28.56 4.75 13.20
CA VAL A 104 -27.52 5.58 12.57
C VAL A 104 -26.20 5.47 13.34
N VAL A 105 -26.24 5.51 14.67
CA VAL A 105 -25.04 5.31 15.50
C VAL A 105 -24.46 3.91 15.30
N SER A 106 -25.30 2.89 15.30
CA SER A 106 -24.89 1.49 15.09
C SER A 106 -24.26 1.28 13.71
N ALA A 107 -24.84 1.88 12.66
CA ALA A 107 -24.30 1.83 11.30
C ALA A 107 -22.98 2.62 11.17
N ALA A 108 -22.86 3.78 11.82
CA ALA A 108 -21.64 4.57 11.85
C ALA A 108 -20.49 3.80 12.52
N GLN A 109 -20.78 3.09 13.62
CA GLN A 109 -19.81 2.22 14.29
C GLN A 109 -19.40 1.04 13.41
N ALA A 110 -20.36 0.40 12.74
CA ALA A 110 -20.08 -0.69 11.81
C ALA A 110 -19.20 -0.27 10.62
N MET A 111 -19.36 0.96 10.13
CA MET A 111 -18.55 1.54 9.06
C MET A 111 -17.21 2.11 9.54
N GLY A 112 -16.99 2.21 10.86
CA GLY A 112 -15.81 2.83 11.44
C GLY A 112 -15.72 4.34 11.19
N VAL A 113 -16.87 4.99 10.96
CA VAL A 113 -16.98 6.46 10.74
C VAL A 113 -17.53 7.19 11.97
N TYR A 114 -17.87 6.44 13.03
CA TYR A 114 -18.33 7.02 14.29
C TYR A 114 -17.22 7.83 14.98
N ASN A 115 -17.55 9.06 15.36
CA ASN A 115 -16.70 9.91 16.19
C ASN A 115 -17.46 10.31 17.46
N SER A 116 -16.78 10.22 18.61
CA SER A 116 -17.37 10.56 19.90
C SER A 116 -17.62 12.07 19.96
N GLY A 117 -18.91 12.46 20.01
CA GLY A 117 -19.34 13.86 19.97
C GLY A 117 -19.92 14.34 18.63
N SER A 118 -20.01 13.47 17.61
CA SER A 118 -20.77 13.80 16.40
C SER A 118 -22.28 13.68 16.63
N ASP A 119 -23.02 14.73 16.28
CA ASP A 119 -24.48 14.68 16.19
C ASP A 119 -24.93 13.71 15.08
N VAL A 120 -26.14 13.18 15.22
CA VAL A 120 -26.73 12.20 14.28
C VAL A 120 -26.71 12.69 12.84
N ILE A 121 -26.97 13.99 12.61
CA ILE A 121 -26.95 14.59 11.27
C ILE A 121 -25.58 14.44 10.61
N ARG A 122 -24.50 14.69 11.37
CA ARG A 122 -23.12 14.52 10.87
C ARG A 122 -22.79 13.06 10.65
N LEU A 123 -23.29 12.17 11.50
CA LEU A 123 -23.11 10.73 11.30
C LEU A 123 -23.78 10.24 10.02
N LYS A 124 -24.99 10.71 9.70
CA LYS A 124 -25.68 10.41 8.43
C LYS A 124 -24.83 10.86 7.24
N GLU A 125 -24.32 12.09 7.27
CA GLU A 125 -23.46 12.64 6.23
C GLU A 125 -22.14 11.84 6.07
N GLN A 126 -21.51 11.46 7.19
CA GLN A 126 -20.30 10.66 7.20
C GLN A 126 -20.51 9.25 6.63
N ILE A 127 -21.63 8.61 6.96
CA ILE A 127 -22.00 7.31 6.39
C ILE A 127 -22.18 7.44 4.87
N ILE A 128 -22.95 8.42 4.40
CA ILE A 128 -23.20 8.64 2.97
C ILE A 128 -21.89 8.90 2.23
N LYS A 129 -21.04 9.78 2.75
CA LYS A 129 -19.73 10.09 2.17
C LYS A 129 -18.82 8.87 2.08
N ALA A 130 -18.84 8.00 3.09
CA ALA A 130 -18.05 6.78 3.10
C ALA A 130 -18.55 5.71 2.11
N LEU A 131 -19.84 5.74 1.74
CA LEU A 131 -20.39 4.86 0.70
C LEU A 131 -20.01 5.34 -0.72
N ASN A 132 -19.54 6.58 -0.87
CA ASN A 132 -19.18 7.20 -2.14
C ASN A 132 -20.30 7.09 -3.20
N VAL A 133 -21.53 7.39 -2.75
CA VAL A 133 -22.77 7.44 -3.54
C VAL A 133 -23.35 8.84 -3.52
#